data_AF-A0A534MBG8-F1
#
_entry.id   AF-A0A534MBG8-F1
#
_cell.length_a   1.000
_cell.length_b   1.000
_cell.length_c   1.000
_cell.angle_alpha   90.00
_cell.angle_beta   90.00
_cell.angle_gamma   90.00
#
_symmetry.space_group_name_H-M   'P 1'
#
loop_
_entity.id
_entity.type
_entity.pdbx_description
1 polymer ?
#
loop_
_entity_poly.entity_id
_entity_poly.type
_entity_poly.pdbx_seq_one_letter_code
_entity_poly.pdbx_strand_id
1 'polypeptide(L)'
;MSRRGGSEIPAADKLERKLKRLRRIEAGYRAEIRRAQHAMKENTVDRLKAERKFERVRAKLEGKIERVQPKIKALTNRVSEHKE
;
A
#
# COMPACT_ATOMS: atom_id res chain seq x y z
N MET A 1 36.75 14.61 -16.02
CA MET A 1 36.00 14.13 -14.84
C MET A 1 34.58 14.70 -14.87
N SER A 2 33.62 13.98 -15.45
CA SER A 2 32.22 14.44 -15.53
C SER A 2 31.54 14.27 -14.17
N ARG A 3 31.29 15.38 -13.48
CA ARG A 3 30.48 15.41 -12.26
C ARG A 3 29.05 15.06 -12.67
N ARG A 4 28.55 13.94 -12.14
CA ARG A 4 27.18 13.46 -12.29
C ARG A 4 26.20 14.59 -11.94
N GLY A 5 25.59 15.19 -12.96
CA GLY A 5 24.49 16.15 -12.83
C GLY A 5 23.23 15.43 -12.38
N GLY A 6 23.12 15.17 -11.08
CA GLY A 6 21.84 14.87 -10.45
C GLY A 6 21.30 16.17 -9.89
N SER A 7 20.38 16.83 -10.59
CA SER A 7 19.64 17.97 -10.06
C SER A 7 19.02 17.58 -8.72
N GLU A 8 19.26 18.38 -7.68
CA GLU A 8 18.65 18.17 -6.37
C GLU A 8 17.14 18.14 -6.52
N ILE A 9 16.54 16.98 -6.30
CA ILE A 9 15.08 16.84 -6.32
C ILE A 9 14.54 17.71 -5.17
N PRO A 10 13.62 18.66 -5.43
CA PRO A 10 12.99 19.47 -4.41
C PRO A 10 12.40 18.63 -3.27
N ALA A 11 12.43 19.13 -2.04
CA ALA A 11 11.89 18.40 -0.89
C ALA A 11 10.42 18.01 -1.07
N ALA A 12 9.62 18.88 -1.69
CA ALA A 12 8.22 18.62 -2.05
C ALA A 12 8.07 17.39 -2.96
N ASP A 13 8.85 17.32 -4.05
CA ASP A 13 8.84 16.18 -4.98
C ASP A 13 9.20 14.86 -4.29
N LYS A 14 10.12 14.89 -3.31
CA LYS A 14 10.46 13.69 -2.51
C LYS A 14 9.28 13.23 -1.67
N LEU A 15 8.55 14.16 -1.04
CA LEU A 15 7.36 13.86 -0.24
C LEU A 15 6.23 13.29 -1.10
N GLU A 16 5.98 13.88 -2.27
CA GLU A 16 4.95 13.39 -3.20
C GLU A 16 5.26 11.99 -3.73
N ARG A 17 6.52 11.74 -4.13
CA ARG A 17 6.96 10.39 -4.57
C ARG A 17 6.76 9.36 -3.47
N LYS A 18 7.10 9.72 -2.22
CA LYS A 18 6.91 8.85 -1.05
C LYS A 18 5.43 8.57 -0.79
N LEU A 19 4.58 9.60 -0.84
CA LEU A 19 3.12 9.47 -0.68
C LEU A 19 2.53 8.57 -1.76
N LYS A 20 2.89 8.79 -3.03
CA LYS A 20 2.48 7.97 -4.17
C LYS A 20 2.88 6.50 -3.98
N ARG A 21 4.10 6.24 -3.50
CA ARG A 21 4.58 4.88 -3.22
C ARG A 21 3.76 4.21 -2.12
N LEU A 22 3.46 4.90 -1.02
CA LEU A 22 2.66 4.31 0.07
C LEU A 22 1.23 4.02 -0.37
N ARG A 23 0.59 4.91 -1.13
CA ARG A 23 -0.75 4.67 -1.71
C ARG A 23 -0.77 3.45 -2.63
N ARG A 24 0.27 3.26 -3.46
CA ARG A 24 0.44 2.06 -4.29
C ARG A 24 0.57 0.79 -3.44
N ILE A 25 1.32 0.84 -2.35
CA ILE A 25 1.48 -0.29 -1.42
C ILE A 25 0.12 -0.66 -0.78
N GLU A 26 -0.61 0.33 -0.26
CA GLU A 26 -1.95 0.11 0.32
C GLU A 26 -2.91 -0.50 -0.72
N ALA A 27 -2.95 0.07 -1.94
CA ALA A 27 -3.76 -0.45 -3.03
C ALA A 27 -3.38 -1.90 -3.40
N GLY A 28 -2.09 -2.23 -3.34
CA GLY A 28 -1.57 -3.58 -3.54
C GLY A 28 -2.12 -4.58 -2.52
N TYR A 29 -2.12 -4.24 -1.23
CA TYR A 29 -2.70 -5.08 -0.18
C TYR A 29 -4.21 -5.28 -0.37
N ARG A 30 -4.94 -4.22 -0.69
CA ARG A 30 -6.38 -4.32 -0.98
C ARG A 30 -6.67 -5.20 -2.20
N ALA A 31 -5.84 -5.12 -3.24
CA ALA A 31 -5.97 -5.97 -4.42
C ALA A 31 -5.66 -7.44 -4.10
N GLU A 32 -4.70 -7.71 -3.22
CA GLU A 32 -4.37 -9.07 -2.77
C GLU A 32 -5.53 -9.69 -1.98
N ILE A 33 -6.22 -8.92 -1.11
CA ILE A 33 -7.44 -9.37 -0.44
C ILE A 33 -8.50 -9.76 -1.47
N ARG A 34 -8.76 -8.91 -2.47
CA ARG A 34 -9.74 -9.21 -3.53
C ARG A 34 -9.38 -10.47 -4.33
N ARG A 35 -8.10 -10.67 -4.66
CA ARG A 35 -7.63 -11.88 -5.34
C ARG A 35 -7.81 -13.13 -4.48
N ALA A 36 -7.49 -13.04 -3.18
CA ALA A 36 -7.69 -14.14 -2.24
C ALA A 36 -9.18 -14.51 -2.11
N GLN A 37 -10.06 -13.50 -2.12
CA GLN A 37 -11.52 -13.71 -2.13
C GLN A 37 -12.00 -14.41 -3.40
N HIS A 38 -11.45 -14.03 -4.57
CA HIS A 38 -11.77 -14.68 -5.84
C HIS A 38 -11.30 -16.15 -5.88
N ALA A 39 -10.04 -16.40 -5.49
CA ALA A 39 -9.47 -17.73 -5.45
C ALA A 39 -10.23 -18.68 -4.50
N MET A 40 -10.79 -18.16 -3.40
CA MET A 40 -11.65 -18.93 -2.50
C MET A 40 -12.96 -19.36 -3.18
N LYS A 41 -13.55 -18.50 -4.03
CA LYS A 41 -14.80 -18.80 -4.74
C LYS A 41 -14.62 -19.87 -5.83
N GLU A 42 -13.45 -19.94 -6.44
CA GLU A 42 -13.13 -20.89 -7.52
C GLU A 42 -12.71 -22.27 -7.00
N ASN A 43 -12.18 -22.36 -5.78
CA ASN A 43 -11.53 -23.57 -5.25
C ASN A 43 -12.30 -24.12 -4.04
N THR A 44 -13.42 -24.80 -4.30
CA THR A 44 -14.48 -25.06 -3.31
C THR A 44 -14.56 -26.48 -2.76
N VAL A 45 -13.58 -27.35 -3.03
CA VAL A 45 -13.57 -28.75 -2.56
C VAL A 45 -13.66 -28.86 -1.02
N ASP A 46 -13.17 -27.85 -0.27
CA ASP A 46 -13.37 -27.72 1.18
C ASP A 46 -13.57 -26.24 1.56
N ARG A 47 -14.85 -25.82 1.60
CA ARG A 47 -15.26 -24.44 1.84
C ARG A 47 -14.81 -23.90 3.20
N LEU A 48 -14.89 -24.70 4.27
CA LEU A 48 -14.50 -24.27 5.63
C LEU A 48 -12.99 -24.03 5.73
N LYS A 49 -12.19 -24.91 5.12
CA LYS A 49 -10.73 -24.73 5.08
C LYS A 49 -10.33 -23.55 4.20
N ALA A 50 -11.02 -23.32 3.09
CA ALA A 50 -10.79 -22.19 2.21
C ALA A 50 -11.12 -20.86 2.92
N GLU A 51 -12.23 -20.79 3.65
CA GLU A 51 -12.66 -19.62 4.42
C GLU A 51 -11.67 -19.28 5.54
N ARG A 52 -11.22 -20.29 6.32
CA ARG A 52 -10.18 -20.08 7.35
C ARG A 52 -8.87 -19.59 6.77
N LYS A 53 -8.48 -20.07 5.58
CA LYS A 53 -7.26 -19.59 4.88
C LYS A 53 -7.44 -18.14 4.43
N PHE A 54 -8.60 -17.80 3.86
CA PHE A 54 -8.92 -16.45 3.43
C PHE A 54 -8.88 -15.48 4.61
N GLU A 55 -9.54 -15.78 5.72
CA GLU A 55 -9.57 -14.91 6.90
C GLU A 55 -8.16 -14.65 7.47
N ARG A 56 -7.27 -15.66 7.48
CA ARG A 56 -5.86 -15.45 7.87
C ARG A 56 -5.13 -14.49 6.95
N VAL A 57 -5.33 -14.62 5.63
CA VAL A 57 -4.71 -13.73 4.63
C VAL A 57 -5.28 -12.33 4.75
N ARG A 58 -6.60 -12.20 4.89
CA ARG A 58 -7.31 -10.94 5.08
C ARG A 58 -6.80 -10.21 6.31
N ALA A 59 -6.82 -10.84 7.49
CA ALA A 59 -6.35 -10.22 8.74
C ALA A 59 -4.89 -9.75 8.65
N LYS A 60 -4.02 -10.56 8.02
CA LYS A 60 -2.61 -10.17 7.80
C LYS A 60 -2.48 -8.92 6.92
N LEU A 61 -3.29 -8.81 5.87
CA LEU A 61 -3.24 -7.68 4.93
C LEU A 61 -3.93 -6.44 5.50
N GLU A 62 -5.03 -6.60 6.23
CA GLU A 62 -5.69 -5.53 6.98
C GLU A 62 -4.75 -4.92 8.02
N GLY A 63 -4.04 -5.73 8.81
CA GLY A 63 -3.03 -5.24 9.74
C GLY A 63 -1.85 -4.51 9.06
N LYS A 64 -1.52 -4.83 7.80
CA LYS A 64 -0.54 -4.05 7.02
C LYS A 64 -1.12 -2.72 6.55
N ILE A 65 -2.39 -2.70 6.16
CA ILE A 65 -3.11 -1.47 5.76
C ILE A 65 -3.18 -0.52 6.95
N GLU A 66 -3.59 -0.99 8.13
CA GLU A 66 -3.66 -0.21 9.37
C GLU A 66 -2.32 0.46 9.73
N ARG A 67 -1.19 -0.20 9.46
CA ARG A 67 0.15 0.38 9.70
C ARG A 67 0.57 1.41 8.65
N VAL A 68 0.03 1.34 7.44
CA VAL A 68 0.39 2.24 6.32
C VAL A 68 -0.49 3.48 6.29
N GLN A 69 -1.77 3.36 6.62
CA GLN A 69 -2.73 4.47 6.63
C GLN A 69 -2.28 5.71 7.44
N PRO A 70 -1.80 5.60 8.70
CA PRO A 70 -1.34 6.77 9.44
C PRO A 70 -0.14 7.45 8.78
N LYS A 71 0.74 6.68 8.11
CA LYS A 71 1.88 7.23 7.36
C LYS A 71 1.42 8.00 6.12
N ILE A 72 0.41 7.49 5.42
CA ILE A 72 -0.23 8.18 4.30
C ILE A 72 -0.88 9.48 4.78
N LYS A 73 -1.63 9.45 5.88
CA LYS A 73 -2.27 10.64 6.46
C LYS A 73 -1.24 11.70 6.83
N ALA A 74 -0.21 11.33 7.60
CA ALA A 74 0.85 12.24 8.00
C ALA A 74 1.61 12.86 6.82
N LEU A 75 1.91 12.07 5.78
CA LEU A 75 2.56 12.59 4.58
C LEU A 75 1.63 13.44 3.71
N THR A 76 0.32 13.17 3.71
CA THR A 76 -0.65 14.00 3.00
C THR A 76 -0.68 15.40 3.61
N ASN A 77 -0.75 15.50 4.93
CA ASN A 77 -0.72 16.79 5.63
C ASN A 77 0.57 17.56 5.32
N ARG A 78 1.73 16.91 5.41
CA ARG A 78 3.03 17.53 5.07
C ARG A 78 3.13 17.99 3.63
N VAL A 79 2.55 17.25 2.68
CA VAL A 79 2.53 17.67 1.26
C VAL A 79 1.65 18.91 1.10
N SER A 80 0.53 19.01 1.81
CA SER A 80 -0.31 20.21 1.80
C SER A 80 0.41 21.43 2.39
N GLU A 81 1.08 21.28 3.54
CA GLU A 81 1.87 22.34 4.19
C GLU A 81 3.00 22.90 3.31
N HIS A 82 3.52 22.10 2.36
CA HIS A 82 4.56 22.53 1.42
C HIS A 82 4.02 23.22 0.16
N LYS A 83 2.70 23.23 -0.04
CA LYS A 83 2.03 23.82 -1.21
C LYS A 83 1.36 25.17 -0.89
N GLU A 84 1.11 25.44 0.39
CA GLU A 84 0.73 26.75 0.92
C GLU A 84 1.95 27.66 1.04
#